data_AF-A0A838U028-F1
#
_entry.id   AF-A0A838U028-F1
#
_cell.length_a   1.000
_cell.length_b   1.000
_cell.length_c   1.000
_cell.angle_alpha   90.00
_cell.angle_beta   90.00
_cell.angle_gamma   90.00
#
_symmetry.space_group_name_H-M   'P 1'
#
loop_
_entity.id
_entity.type
_entity.pdbx_description
1 polymer ?
#
loop_
_entity_poly.entity_id
_entity_poly.type
_entity_poly.pdbx_seq_one_letter_code
_entity_poly.pdbx_strand_id
1 'polypeptide(L)' 'MGNADKKSILLSVKEWQIVLDSLSNTIFNEEINEEARKNTKELYLKINKNI' A
#
# COMPACT_ATOMS: atom_id res chain seq x y z
N MET A 1 -24.82 5.79 13.56
CA MET A 1 -24.20 6.82 12.70
C MET A 1 -23.18 6.14 11.80
N GLY A 2 -23.43 6.15 10.48
CA GLY A 2 -22.46 5.85 9.42
C GLY A 2 -21.81 4.47 9.41
N ASN A 3 -22.51 3.43 8.94
CA ASN A 3 -21.82 2.31 8.31
C ASN A 3 -21.20 2.85 7.02
N ALA A 4 -19.93 3.22 7.07
CA ALA A 4 -19.13 3.33 5.86
C ALA A 4 -19.02 1.90 5.34
N ASP A 5 -19.88 1.53 4.38
CA ASP A 5 -19.69 0.34 3.56
C ASP A 5 -18.33 0.48 2.87
N LYS A 6 -17.29 -0.01 3.54
CA LYS A 6 -15.94 -0.13 2.98
C LYS A 6 -16.07 -1.11 1.83
N LYS A 7 -16.22 -0.58 0.62
CA LYS A 7 -16.16 -1.39 -0.60
C LYS A 7 -14.86 -2.20 -0.54
N SER A 8 -14.99 -3.51 -0.41
CA SER A 8 -13.85 -4.42 -0.45
C SER A 8 -13.35 -4.46 -1.89
N ILE A 9 -12.07 -4.15 -2.08
CA ILE A 9 -11.41 -4.33 -3.36
C ILE A 9 -10.76 -5.71 -3.30
N LEU A 10 -11.27 -6.65 -4.10
CA LEU A 10 -10.65 -7.94 -4.32
C LEU A 10 -9.67 -7.78 -5.49
N LEU A 11 -8.37 -7.89 -5.18
CA LEU A 11 -7.31 -7.93 -6.17
C LEU A 11 -6.80 -9.35 -6.30
N SER A 12 -6.45 -9.76 -7.52
CA SER A 12 -5.67 -10.96 -7.77
C SER A 12 -4.24 -10.82 -7.23
N VAL A 13 -3.54 -11.95 -7.09
CA VAL A 13 -2.12 -11.96 -6.65
C VAL A 13 -1.25 -11.06 -7.52
N LYS A 14 -1.50 -11.05 -8.85
CA LYS A 14 -0.74 -10.22 -9.79
C LYS A 14 -1.00 -8.72 -9.59
N GLU A 15 -2.25 -8.33 -9.35
CA GLU A 15 -2.61 -6.93 -9.09
C GLU A 15 -2.04 -6.46 -7.75
N TRP A 16 -2.03 -7.32 -6.73
CA TRP A 16 -1.36 -7.03 -5.47
C TRP A 16 0.14 -6.83 -5.64
N GLN A 17 0.80 -7.66 -6.44
CA GLN A 17 2.22 -7.50 -6.73
C GLN A 17 2.51 -6.13 -7.38
N ILE A 18 1.69 -5.70 -8.34
CA ILE A 18 1.83 -4.37 -8.98
C ILE A 18 1.74 -3.24 -7.94
N VAL A 19 0.81 -3.35 -6.97
CA VAL A 19 0.68 -2.37 -5.88
C VAL A 19 1.92 -2.36 -4.99
N LEU A 20 2.42 -3.53 -4.60
CA LEU A 20 3.63 -3.66 -3.78
C LEU A 20 4.86 -3.09 -4.48
N ASP A 21 5.05 -3.42 -5.76
CA ASP A 21 6.18 -2.91 -6.56
C ASP A 21 6.14 -1.39 -6.67
N SER A 22 4.95 -0.83 -6.90
CA SER A 22 4.76 0.63 -6.97
C SER A 22 5.07 1.31 -5.64
N LEU A 23 4.60 0.75 -4.51
CA LEU A 23 4.91 1.26 -3.17
C LEU A 23 6.40 1.18 -2.88
N SER A 24 7.05 0.07 -3.23
CA SER A 24 8.49 -0.11 -3.07
C SER A 24 9.26 0.95 -3.86
N ASN A 25 8.92 1.15 -5.14
CA ASN A 25 9.54 2.18 -5.97
C ASN A 25 9.41 3.57 -5.33
N THR A 26 8.22 3.93 -4.86
CA THR A 26 7.99 5.21 -4.17
C THR A 26 8.80 5.34 -2.87
N ILE A 27 8.95 4.25 -2.10
CA ILE A 27 9.73 4.25 -0.85
C ILE A 27 11.22 4.45 -1.10
N PHE A 28 11.77 3.90 -2.18
CA PHE A 28 13.22 3.83 -2.39
C PHE A 28 13.76 4.81 -3.42
N ASN A 29 12.96 5.15 -4.44
CA ASN A 29 13.45 5.87 -5.62
C ASN A 29 12.87 7.29 -5.74
N GLU A 30 11.74 7.59 -5.09
CA GLU A 30 11.13 8.91 -5.16
C GLU A 30 11.60 9.83 -4.01
N GLU A 31 11.67 11.13 -4.32
CA GLU A 31 11.96 12.17 -3.34
C GLU A 31 10.67 12.58 -2.62
N ILE A 32 10.27 11.74 -1.67
CA ILE A 32 9.16 12.01 -0.75
C ILE A 32 9.69 12.41 0.64
N ASN A 33 8.91 13.22 1.36
CA ASN A 33 9.23 13.60 2.73
C ASN A 33 9.26 12.39 3.68
N GLU A 34 9.92 12.54 4.83
CA GLU A 34 10.18 11.44 5.76
C GLU A 34 8.90 10.82 6.33
N GLU A 35 7.90 11.64 6.65
CA GLU A 35 6.60 11.18 7.16
C GLU A 35 5.86 10.33 6.11
N ALA A 36 5.81 10.80 4.87
CA ALA A 36 5.24 10.06 3.76
C ALA A 36 6.00 8.74 3.53
N ARG A 37 7.33 8.75 3.61
CA ARG A 37 8.16 7.53 3.49
C ARG A 37 7.86 6.53 4.60
N LYS A 38 7.71 6.99 5.84
CA LYS A 38 7.32 6.15 6.99
C LYS A 38 5.93 5.55 6.77
N ASN A 39 4.94 6.37 6.44
CA ASN A 39 3.56 5.93 6.21
C ASN A 39 3.47 4.91 5.06
N THR A 40 4.23 5.13 3.98
CA THR A 40 4.28 4.22 2.84
C THR A 40 4.95 2.89 3.20
N LYS A 41 6.04 2.90 3.98
CA LYS A 41 6.68 1.68 4.51
C LYS A 41 5.73 0.88 5.41
N GLU A 42 5.01 1.55 6.30
CA GLU A 42 4.01 0.89 7.14
C GLU A 42 2.88 0.26 6.32
N LEU A 43 2.42 0.96 5.28
CA LEU A 43 1.41 0.45 4.36
C LEU A 43 1.92 -0.78 3.58
N TYR A 44 3.14 -0.71 3.05
CA TYR A 44 3.79 -1.83 2.37
C TYR A 44 3.84 -3.08 3.26
N LEU A 45 4.29 -2.93 4.51
CA LEU A 45 4.36 -4.05 5.46
C LEU A 45 2.99 -4.62 5.84
N LYS A 46 1.97 -3.76 5.97
CA LYS A 46 0.59 -4.21 6.23
C LYS A 46 0.05 -5.01 5.05
N ILE A 47 0.28 -4.55 3.83
CA ILE A 47 -0.21 -5.22 2.62
C ILE A 47 0.55 -6.54 2.41
N ASN A 48 1.88 -6.53 2.43
CA ASN A 48 2.73 -7.71 2.19
C ASN A 48 2.55 -8.86 3.21
N LYS A 49 1.99 -8.59 4.39
CA LYS A 49 1.69 -9.64 5.39
C LYS A 49 0.31 -10.28 5.22
N ASN A 50 -0.58 -9.64 4.47
CA ASN A 50 -1.98 -10.04 4.32
C ASN A 50 -2.32 -10.55 2.91
N ILE A 51 -1.34 -10.56 2.00
CA ILE A 51 -1.39 -11.23 0.70
C ILE A 51 -0.63 -12.55 0.83
#